data_AF-A0A4R9VCC8-F1
#
_entry.id   AF-A0A4R9VCC8-F1
#
_cell.length_a   1.000
_cell.length_b   1.000
_cell.length_c   1.000
_cell.angle_alpha   90.00
_cell.angle_beta   90.00
_cell.angle_gamma   90.00
#
_symmetry.space_group_name_H-M   'P 1'
#
loop_
_entity.id
_entity.type
_entity.pdbx_description
1 polymer ?
#
loop_
_entity_poly.entity_id
_entity_poly.type
_entity_poly.pdbx_seq_one_letter_code
_entity_poly.pdbx_strand_id
1 'polypeptide(L)'
;VNEVRRLQTLTKKYPHRVLASKDFASYCGANSWLTLGSEELAGIKQKLTVLSPDLSGALALDEDGALEPIYDRRSEAEQVMLLHRDAARLSA
;
A
#
# COMPACT_ATOMS: atom_id res chain seq x y z
N VAL A 1 12.64 -17.94 -0.73
CA VAL A 1 11.44 -18.08 -1.61
C VAL A 1 10.35 -18.99 -1.01
N ASN A 2 10.68 -20.06 -0.28
CA ASN A 2 9.66 -21.02 0.24
C ASN A 2 8.74 -20.49 1.35
N GLU A 3 9.22 -19.58 2.21
CA GLU A 3 8.45 -19.09 3.36
C GLU A 3 7.32 -18.15 2.94
N VAL A 4 7.61 -17.18 2.07
CA VAL A 4 6.62 -16.22 1.53
C VAL A 4 5.48 -16.94 0.81
N ARG A 5 5.79 -17.96 0.00
CA ARG A 5 4.77 -18.77 -0.70
C ARG A 5 3.85 -19.51 0.27
N ARG A 6 4.36 -19.97 1.41
CA ARG A 6 3.57 -20.65 2.44
C ARG A 6 2.74 -19.68 3.25
N LEU A 7 3.29 -18.50 3.53
CA LEU A 7 2.58 -17.40 4.18
C LEU A 7 1.39 -16.92 3.33
N GLN A 8 1.56 -16.87 2.00
CA GLN A 8 0.47 -16.58 1.07
C GLN A 8 -0.66 -17.62 1.18
N THR A 9 -0.37 -18.89 1.41
CA THR A 9 -1.44 -19.89 1.62
C THR A 9 -2.24 -19.63 2.89
N LEU A 10 -1.63 -19.04 3.92
CA LEU A 10 -2.31 -18.67 5.16
C LEU A 10 -3.28 -17.50 4.99
N THR A 11 -3.18 -16.70 3.91
CA THR A 11 -4.17 -15.65 3.63
C THR A 11 -5.56 -16.20 3.31
N LYS A 12 -5.70 -17.53 3.10
CA LYS A 12 -7.00 -18.21 2.98
C LYS A 12 -7.64 -18.53 4.34
N LYS A 13 -6.82 -18.66 5.39
CA LYS A 13 -7.23 -19.03 6.75
C LYS A 13 -7.62 -17.79 7.58
N TYR A 14 -6.95 -16.68 7.31
CA TYR A 14 -7.20 -15.40 7.99
C TYR A 14 -8.02 -14.47 7.10
N PRO A 15 -8.93 -13.65 7.67
CA PRO A 15 -9.69 -12.65 6.91
C PRO A 15 -8.84 -11.48 6.39
N HIS A 16 -7.52 -11.49 6.63
CA HIS A 16 -6.58 -10.45 6.26
C HIS A 16 -5.86 -10.79 4.96
N ARG A 17 -5.87 -9.85 4.00
CA ARG A 17 -5.26 -10.02 2.67
C ARG A 17 -3.74 -9.92 2.67
N VAL A 18 -3.18 -9.19 3.63
CA VAL A 18 -1.74 -8.99 3.79
C VAL A 18 -1.31 -9.63 5.10
N LEU A 19 -0.37 -10.55 4.99
CA LEU A 19 0.25 -11.23 6.13
C LEU A 19 1.76 -11.01 6.05
N ALA A 20 2.39 -10.92 7.21
CA ALA A 20 3.82 -10.76 7.38
C ALA A 20 4.34 -11.64 8.51
N SER A 21 5.61 -12.06 8.39
CA SER A 21 6.36 -12.62 9.52
C SER A 21 6.81 -11.52 10.47
N LYS A 22 7.05 -11.87 11.74
CA LYS A 22 7.64 -10.96 12.73
C LYS A 22 8.94 -10.29 12.27
N ASP A 23 9.87 -11.04 11.69
CA ASP A 23 11.16 -10.48 11.23
C ASP A 23 10.96 -9.41 10.15
N PHE A 24 10.02 -9.65 9.22
CA PHE A 24 9.64 -8.69 8.20
C PHE A 24 8.97 -7.44 8.80
N ALA A 25 8.04 -7.61 9.72
CA ALA A 25 7.37 -6.49 10.40
C ALA A 25 8.38 -5.62 11.19
N SER A 26 9.33 -6.26 11.87
CA SER A 26 10.42 -5.56 12.57
C SER A 26 11.36 -4.84 11.62
N TYR A 27 11.67 -5.42 10.45
CA TYR A 27 12.46 -4.76 9.42
C TYR A 27 11.77 -3.52 8.84
N CYS A 28 10.44 -3.59 8.64
CA CYS A 28 9.67 -2.48 8.09
C CYS A 28 9.55 -1.26 9.01
N GLY A 29 10.01 -1.33 10.27
CA GLY A 29 10.04 -0.20 11.20
C GLY A 29 8.68 0.40 11.56
N ALA A 30 7.57 -0.19 11.09
CA ALA A 30 6.23 0.30 11.32
C ALA A 30 5.67 -0.21 12.65
N ASN A 31 5.06 0.67 13.44
CA ASN A 31 4.54 0.35 14.78
C ASN A 31 3.13 -0.27 14.76
N SER A 32 2.50 -0.36 13.59
CA SER A 32 1.09 -0.71 13.43
C SER A 32 0.96 -2.09 12.77
N TRP A 33 1.32 -3.13 13.52
CA TRP A 33 1.11 -4.53 13.14
C TRP A 33 0.21 -5.23 14.16
N LEU A 34 -0.87 -5.83 13.68
CA LEU A 34 -1.76 -6.67 14.47
C LEU A 34 -1.22 -8.11 14.51
N THR A 35 -1.10 -8.67 15.71
CA THR A 35 -0.70 -10.08 15.87
C THR A 35 -1.91 -11.00 15.67
N LEU A 36 -1.87 -11.81 14.63
CA LEU A 36 -2.96 -12.74 14.29
C LEU A 36 -2.77 -14.11 14.95
N GLY A 37 -1.52 -14.50 15.23
CA GLY A 37 -1.22 -15.75 15.91
C GLY A 37 0.16 -16.29 15.60
N SER A 38 0.39 -17.54 16.00
CA SER A 38 1.62 -18.28 15.72
C SER A 38 1.28 -19.58 15.02
N GLU A 39 1.83 -19.78 13.82
CA GLU A 39 1.56 -20.95 12.98
C GLU A 39 2.87 -21.73 12.73
N GLU A 40 2.78 -23.05 12.83
CA GLU A 40 3.88 -23.95 12.45
C GLU A 40 3.79 -24.23 10.95
N LEU A 41 4.74 -23.66 10.20
CA LEU A 41 4.87 -23.95 8.78
C LEU A 41 5.57 -25.30 8.59
N ALA A 42 4.98 -26.17 7.77
CA ALA A 42 5.51 -27.51 7.49
C ALA A 42 6.98 -27.46 7.03
N GLY A 43 7.91 -28.02 7.82
CA GLY A 43 9.35 -28.03 7.54
C GLY A 43 10.15 -26.86 8.11
N ILE A 44 9.52 -25.97 8.88
CA ILE A 44 10.21 -24.97 9.70
C ILE A 44 10.07 -25.42 11.16
N LYS A 45 11.20 -25.66 11.84
CA LYS A 45 11.21 -26.11 13.24
C LYS A 45 10.73 -25.04 14.22
N GLN A 46 10.71 -23.79 13.77
CA GLN A 46 10.37 -22.63 14.59
C GLN A 46 8.98 -22.12 14.21
N LYS A 47 8.17 -21.83 15.23
CA LYS A 47 6.84 -21.25 15.06
C LYS A 47 6.95 -19.86 14.45
N LEU A 48 6.25 -19.61 13.35
CA LEU A 48 6.24 -18.31 12.70
C LEU A 48 5.09 -17.48 13.27
N THR A 49 5.40 -16.32 13.86
CA THR A 49 4.37 -15.36 14.25
C THR A 49 3.85 -14.66 12.99
N VAL A 50 2.55 -14.79 12.76
CA VAL A 50 1.84 -14.18 11.65
C VAL A 50 1.24 -12.87 12.13
N LEU A 51 1.60 -11.80 11.43
CA LEU A 51 1.16 -10.43 11.68
C LEU A 51 0.39 -9.94 10.45
N SER A 52 -0.57 -9.05 10.63
CA SER A 52 -1.14 -8.24 9.56
C SER A 52 -0.84 -6.76 9.84
N PRO A 53 -0.67 -5.92 8.82
CA PRO A 53 -0.61 -4.48 9.04
C PRO A 53 -1.97 -4.04 9.62
N ASP A 54 -1.93 -3.26 10.69
CA ASP A 54 -3.13 -2.64 11.23
C ASP A 54 -3.49 -1.43 10.34
N LEU A 55 -4.52 -1.63 9.52
CA LEU A 55 -5.01 -0.62 8.58
C LEU A 55 -6.11 0.25 9.20
N SER A 56 -6.45 0.03 10.47
CA SER A 56 -7.52 0.77 11.15
C SER A 56 -7.21 2.26 11.25
N GLY A 57 -5.93 2.63 11.38
CA GLY A 57 -5.46 4.01 11.32
C GLY A 57 -5.11 4.52 9.92
N ALA A 58 -5.01 3.64 8.92
CA ALA A 58 -4.71 4.03 7.53
C ALA A 58 -5.98 4.33 6.71
N LEU A 59 -7.15 3.85 7.16
CA LEU A 59 -8.46 4.26 6.63
C LEU A 59 -8.98 5.54 7.26
N ALA A 60 -8.38 6.00 8.37
CA ALA A 60 -8.37 7.42 8.67
C ALA A 60 -7.46 8.08 7.62
N LEU A 61 -8.00 8.22 6.42
CA LEU A 61 -7.62 9.33 5.56
C LEU A 61 -7.72 10.54 6.48
N ASP A 62 -6.59 11.14 6.83
CA ASP A 62 -6.61 12.48 7.37
C ASP A 62 -7.51 13.27 6.42
N GLU A 63 -8.68 13.71 6.88
CA GLU A 63 -9.55 14.64 6.13
C GLU A 63 -8.80 15.95 5.83
N ASP A 64 -7.59 16.13 6.38
CA ASP A 64 -6.64 17.22 6.11
C ASP A 64 -5.78 16.97 4.86
N GLY A 65 -5.66 15.72 4.41
CA GLY A 65 -5.18 15.39 3.07
C GLY A 65 -6.32 15.54 2.09
N ALA A 66 -6.82 16.77 1.92
CA ALA A 66 -7.75 17.11 0.86
C ALA A 66 -7.34 16.34 -0.39
N LEU A 67 -8.28 15.62 -1.00
CA LEU A 67 -8.18 15.19 -2.38
C LEU A 67 -7.91 16.46 -3.17
N GLU A 68 -6.64 16.85 -3.30
CA GLU A 68 -6.24 17.87 -4.24
C GLU A 68 -6.82 17.35 -5.54
N PRO A 69 -7.83 18.06 -6.09
CA PRO A 69 -8.40 17.62 -7.33
C PRO A 69 -7.23 17.49 -8.29
N ILE A 70 -7.21 16.44 -9.10
CA ILE A 70 -6.16 16.16 -10.08
C ILE A 70 -6.22 17.23 -11.22
N TYR A 71 -6.23 18.51 -10.86
CA TYR A 71 -5.56 19.58 -11.57
C TYR A 71 -4.12 19.45 -11.05
N ASP A 72 -3.23 18.70 -11.67
CA ASP A 72 -2.69 19.07 -12.95
C ASP A 72 -1.64 18.01 -13.30
N ARG A 73 -2.04 16.97 -14.04
CA ARG A 73 -1.08 16.01 -14.60
C ARG A 73 -0.54 16.47 -15.96
N ARG A 74 -0.72 17.74 -16.31
CA ARG A 74 -0.20 18.28 -17.56
C ARG A 74 1.21 18.78 -17.33
N SER A 75 2.11 18.44 -18.23
CA SER A 75 3.45 19.01 -18.22
C SER A 75 3.37 20.50 -18.58
N GLU A 76 4.28 21.32 -18.07
CA GLU A 76 4.43 22.74 -18.46
C GLU A 76 4.38 22.94 -19.98
N ALA A 77 5.00 22.02 -20.73
CA ALA A 77 4.97 22.05 -22.19
C ALA A 77 3.55 21.89 -22.76
N GLU A 78 2.71 21.04 -22.17
CA GLU A 78 1.33 20.84 -22.59
C GLU A 78 0.45 22.07 -22.30
N GLN A 79 0.70 22.76 -21.19
CA GLN A 79 0.01 24.02 -20.87
C GLN A 79 0.38 25.13 -21.86
N VAL A 80 1.66 25.27 -22.20
CA VAL A 80 2.14 26.25 -23.18
C VAL A 80 1.54 25.99 -24.57
N MET A 81 1.42 24.72 -24.97
CA MET A 81 0.82 24.34 -26.25
C MET A 81 -0.68 24.68 -26.31
N LEU A 82 -1.42 24.46 -25.23
CA LEU A 82 -2.83 24.84 -25.13
C LEU A 82 -3.01 26.35 -25.18
N LEU A 83 -2.15 27.11 -24.51
CA LEU A 83 -2.19 28.57 -24.52
C LEU A 83 -2.01 29.13 -25.94
N HIS A 84 -1.05 28.61 -26.71
CA HIS A 84 -0.83 29.01 -28.10
C HIS A 84 -2.02 28.62 -28.99
N ARG A 85 -2.61 27.44 -28.78
CA ARG A 85 -3.79 26.99 -29.51
C ARG A 85 -4.99 27.91 -29.27
N ASP A 86 -5.24 28.26 -28.01
CA ASP A 86 -6.40 29.05 -27.65
C ASP A 86 -6.21 30.53 -28.04
N ALA A 87 -4.98 31.06 -27.98
CA ALA A 87 -4.65 32.37 -28.53
C ALA A 87 -4.92 32.45 -30.05
N ALA A 88 -4.53 31.41 -30.81
CA ALA A 88 -4.80 31.35 -32.25
C ALA A 88 -6.30 31.25 -32.58
N ARG A 89 -7.12 30.68 -31.68
CA ARG A 89 -8.58 30.61 -31.85
C ARG A 89 -9.30 31.90 -31.48
N LEU A 90 -8.71 32.73 -30.62
CA LEU A 90 -9.25 34.03 -30.23
C LEU A 90 -8.83 35.15 -31.19
N SER A 91 -7.75 34.95 -31.95
CA SER A 91 -7.26 35.88 -32.97
C SER A 91 -7.81 35.62 -34.38
N ALA A 92 -8.74 34.67 -34.53
CA ALA A 92 -9.41 34.32 -35.79
C ALA A 92 -10.88 34.75 -35.74
#